data_AF-A0A6S7LJP0-F1
#
_entry.id   AF-A0A6S7LJP0-F1
#
_cell.length_a   1.000
_cell.length_b   1.000
_cell.length_c   1.000
_cell.angle_alpha   90.00
_cell.angle_beta   90.00
_cell.angle_gamma   90.00
#
_symmetry.space_group_name_H-M   'P 1'
#
loop_
_entity.id
_entity.type
_entity.pdbx_description
1 polymer ?
#
loop_
_entity_poly.entity_id
_entity_poly.type
_entity_poly.pdbx_seq_one_letter_code
_entity_poly.pdbx_strand_id
1 'polypeptide(L)'
;MLAAFCTKHGNDWDLWLNAVVFVYNTSRQESLQTSPFEIVFGRIPRLPLELELGLPLKDPSTRSEYTQSLRKIFKEVREVARQNLENARTKERKCSEERIRTWSPFAPGETVYLRRPKGWKLGAKWIGPFEIVCRMGVVYKIRSSKGKITVVHHDRLKRGYAPVNGGNVVCPAPELGGDRVVYTAPTDDVQPNCDNAPHIPRVRPRNLRQNVHPPDRYGFAA
;
A
#
# COMPACT_ATOMS: atom_id res chain seq x y z
N MET A 1 -12.30 13.64 1.68
CA MET A 1 -12.66 14.84 0.89
C MET A 1 -13.80 14.57 -0.06
N LEU A 2 -13.68 13.66 -1.03
CA LEU A 2 -14.75 13.40 -2.01
C LEU A 2 -16.10 12.99 -1.37
N ALA A 3 -16.08 12.07 -0.39
CA ALA A 3 -17.31 11.64 0.30
C ALA A 3 -18.08 12.81 0.96
N ALA A 4 -17.36 13.78 1.56
CA ALA A 4 -17.96 14.96 2.19
C ALA A 4 -18.59 15.93 1.17
N PHE A 5 -18.09 15.93 -0.08
CA PHE A 5 -18.68 16.69 -1.18
C PHE A 5 -19.93 15.99 -1.73
N CYS A 6 -19.86 14.66 -1.91
CA CYS A 6 -20.98 13.86 -2.42
C CYS A 6 -22.19 13.88 -1.45
N THR A 7 -21.94 13.93 -0.14
CA THR A 7 -23.03 14.07 0.85
C THR A 7 -23.80 15.38 0.72
N LYS A 8 -23.20 16.43 0.15
CA LYS A 8 -23.84 17.74 -0.04
C LYS A 8 -24.45 17.93 -1.43
N HIS A 9 -23.80 17.38 -2.47
CA HIS A 9 -24.15 17.62 -3.87
C HIS A 9 -24.72 16.38 -4.59
N GLY A 10 -25.00 15.28 -3.88
CA GLY A 10 -25.54 14.07 -4.49
C GLY A 10 -24.47 13.21 -5.17
N ASN A 11 -24.88 12.49 -6.23
CA ASN A 11 -24.04 11.47 -6.89
C ASN A 11 -23.24 12.00 -8.10
N ASP A 12 -23.14 13.32 -8.28
CA ASP A 12 -22.43 13.97 -9.38
C ASP A 12 -20.91 14.11 -9.12
N TRP A 13 -20.31 13.06 -8.55
CA TRP A 13 -18.93 13.09 -8.07
C TRP A 13 -17.90 13.28 -9.20
N ASP A 14 -18.27 12.93 -10.42
CA ASP A 14 -17.47 13.05 -11.63
C ASP A 14 -17.25 14.51 -12.03
N LEU A 15 -18.29 15.36 -11.92
CA LEU A 15 -18.20 16.79 -12.16
C LEU A 15 -17.27 17.48 -11.16
N TRP A 16 -17.28 17.04 -9.90
CA TRP A 16 -16.50 17.63 -8.81
C TRP A 16 -15.09 17.07 -8.67
N LEU A 17 -14.75 16.02 -9.42
CA LEU A 17 -13.46 15.33 -9.28
C LEU A 17 -12.28 16.28 -9.49
N ASN A 18 -12.32 17.12 -10.52
CA ASN A 18 -11.26 18.08 -10.83
C ASN A 18 -11.04 19.09 -9.69
N ALA A 19 -12.12 19.59 -9.09
CA ALA A 19 -12.05 20.51 -7.96
C ALA A 19 -11.46 19.82 -6.72
N VAL A 20 -11.86 18.58 -6.43
CA VAL A 20 -11.34 17.82 -5.29
C VAL A 20 -9.86 17.48 -5.47
N VAL A 21 -9.44 17.11 -6.69
CA VAL A 21 -8.03 16.86 -7.01
C VAL A 21 -7.19 18.12 -6.86
N PHE A 22 -7.70 19.27 -7.32
CA PHE A 22 -7.04 20.55 -7.11
C PHE A 22 -6.84 20.83 -5.62
N VAL A 23 -7.91 20.80 -4.82
CA VAL A 23 -7.84 21.02 -3.37
C VAL A 23 -6.89 20.03 -2.70
N TYR A 24 -6.89 18.76 -3.09
CA TYR A 24 -5.96 17.77 -2.55
C TYR A 24 -4.49 18.09 -2.86
N ASN A 25 -4.20 18.54 -4.08
CA ASN A 25 -2.85 18.89 -4.51
C ASN A 25 -2.35 20.21 -3.91
N THR A 26 -3.24 21.14 -3.59
CA THR A 26 -2.90 22.44 -2.98
C THR A 26 -2.95 22.42 -1.46
N SER A 27 -3.63 21.45 -0.85
CA SER A 27 -3.70 21.30 0.60
C SER A 27 -2.37 20.85 1.19
N ARG A 28 -2.02 21.39 2.36
CA ARG A 28 -0.84 20.98 3.13
C ARG A 28 -1.04 19.55 3.64
N GLN A 29 -0.11 18.65 3.30
CA GLN A 29 -0.08 17.30 3.84
C GLN A 29 0.71 17.26 5.15
N GLU A 30 0.20 16.60 6.18
CA GLU A 30 0.83 16.56 7.51
C GLU A 30 2.23 15.90 7.47
N SER A 31 2.40 14.81 6.72
CA SER A 31 3.68 14.10 6.62
C SER A 31 4.76 14.91 5.89
N LEU A 32 4.37 15.74 4.91
CA LEU A 32 5.28 16.55 4.10
C LEU A 32 5.46 17.97 4.67
N GLN A 33 4.48 18.45 5.45
CA GLN A 33 4.40 19.83 5.93
C GLN A 33 4.43 20.86 4.78
N THR A 34 4.03 20.47 3.57
CA THR A 34 3.90 21.32 2.36
C THR A 34 2.84 20.67 1.46
N SER A 35 2.38 21.41 0.45
CA SER A 35 1.45 20.86 -0.54
C SER A 35 2.21 20.07 -1.63
N PRO A 36 1.63 19.00 -2.19
CA PRO A 36 2.20 18.30 -3.34
C PRO A 36 2.49 19.22 -4.53
N PHE A 37 1.62 20.21 -4.77
CA PHE A 37 1.81 21.19 -5.84
C PHE A 37 3.09 22.00 -5.65
N GLU A 38 3.36 22.50 -4.44
CA GLU A 38 4.59 23.24 -4.13
C GLU A 38 5.83 22.38 -4.34
N ILE A 39 5.79 21.09 -4.00
CA ILE A 39 6.92 20.19 -4.22
C ILE A 39 7.21 19.98 -5.71
N VAL A 40 6.17 19.82 -6.53
CA VAL A 40 6.32 19.52 -7.96
C VAL A 40 6.65 20.76 -8.77
N PHE A 41 6.05 21.90 -8.45
CA PHE A 41 6.15 23.12 -9.26
C PHE A 41 7.05 24.20 -8.63
N GLY A 42 7.49 24.03 -7.38
CA GLY A 42 8.34 25.01 -6.70
C GLY A 42 7.67 26.36 -6.47
N ARG A 43 6.33 26.40 -6.51
CA ARG A 43 5.53 27.63 -6.38
C ARG A 43 4.22 27.33 -5.70
N ILE A 44 3.65 28.36 -5.08
CA ILE A 44 2.32 28.30 -4.47
C ILE A 44 1.27 28.20 -5.59
N PRO A 45 0.26 27.31 -5.45
CA PRO A 45 -0.81 27.21 -6.42
C PRO A 45 -1.66 28.48 -6.44
N ARG A 46 -2.09 28.90 -7.63
CA ARG A 46 -3.01 30.02 -7.79
C ARG A 46 -4.43 29.54 -7.51
N LEU A 47 -5.09 30.17 -6.55
CA LEU A 47 -6.50 29.89 -6.28
C LEU A 47 -7.38 30.55 -7.35
N PRO A 48 -8.54 29.97 -7.71
CA PRO A 48 -9.48 30.59 -8.65
C PRO A 48 -9.80 32.05 -8.31
N LEU A 49 -9.96 32.35 -7.01
CA LEU A 49 -10.19 33.71 -6.51
C LEU A 49 -9.03 34.67 -6.81
N GLU A 50 -7.79 34.21 -6.73
CA GLU A 50 -6.61 35.05 -7.03
C GLU A 50 -6.48 35.37 -8.53
N LEU A 51 -7.03 34.50 -9.38
CA LEU A 51 -7.09 34.73 -10.82
C LEU A 51 -8.15 35.78 -11.15
N GLU A 52 -9.33 35.71 -10.53
CA GLU A 52 -10.40 36.70 -10.67
C GLU A 52 -9.97 38.10 -10.17
N LEU A 53 -9.19 38.15 -9.09
CA LEU A 53 -8.66 39.40 -8.53
C LEU A 53 -7.44 39.96 -9.31
N GLY A 54 -6.94 39.26 -10.32
CA GLY A 54 -5.85 39.74 -11.18
C GLY A 54 -4.53 40.02 -10.44
N LEU A 55 -4.27 39.31 -9.33
CA LEU A 55 -3.09 39.60 -8.49
C LEU A 55 -1.78 39.43 -9.28
N PRO A 56 -0.84 40.37 -9.22
CA PRO A 56 0.38 40.33 -10.04
C PRO A 56 1.25 39.11 -9.71
N LEU A 57 1.84 38.49 -10.73
CA LEU A 57 2.90 37.51 -10.56
C LEU A 57 4.22 38.23 -10.28
N LYS A 58 5.01 37.69 -9.33
CA LYS A 58 6.45 37.97 -9.30
C LYS A 58 7.11 37.17 -10.41
N ASP A 59 6.98 37.66 -11.64
CA ASP A 59 7.72 37.09 -12.75
C ASP A 59 9.17 37.57 -12.69
N PRO A 60 10.15 36.66 -12.82
CA PRO A 60 11.55 37.06 -12.92
C PRO A 60 11.80 37.76 -14.25
N SER A 61 12.64 38.80 -14.20
CA SER A 61 12.95 39.67 -15.33
C SER A 61 13.54 38.91 -16.53
N THR A 62 14.29 37.82 -16.28
CA THR A 62 14.93 37.02 -17.34
C THR A 62 14.70 35.52 -17.16
N ARG A 63 14.53 34.79 -18.29
CA ARG A 63 14.40 33.32 -18.31
C ARG A 63 15.55 32.59 -17.62
N SER A 64 16.78 33.09 -17.75
CA SER A 64 17.96 32.52 -17.09
C SER A 64 17.84 32.58 -15.56
N GLU A 65 17.47 33.75 -15.03
CA GLU A 65 17.27 33.99 -13.59
C GLU A 65 16.14 33.10 -13.04
N TYR A 66 15.05 32.93 -13.79
CA TYR A 66 13.96 32.02 -13.43
C TYR A 66 14.44 30.57 -13.26
N THR A 67 15.21 30.06 -14.22
CA THR A 67 15.66 28.67 -14.16
C THR A 67 16.63 28.44 -12.99
N GLN A 68 17.45 29.44 -12.67
CA GLN A 68 18.36 29.38 -11.53
C GLN A 68 17.61 29.45 -10.20
N SER A 69 16.61 30.34 -10.07
CA SER A 69 15.78 30.43 -8.87
C SER A 69 14.98 29.15 -8.65
N LEU A 70 14.34 28.59 -9.69
CA LEU A 70 13.64 27.31 -9.61
C LEU A 70 14.54 26.17 -9.16
N ARG A 71 15.77 26.06 -9.70
CA ARG A 71 16.73 25.04 -9.28
C ARG A 71 17.09 25.15 -7.80
N LYS A 72 17.22 26.38 -7.27
CA LYS A 72 17.47 26.62 -5.84
C LYS A 72 16.27 26.17 -5.01
N ILE A 73 15.06 26.60 -5.40
CA ILE A 73 13.81 26.24 -4.72
C ILE A 73 13.61 24.72 -4.69
N PHE A 74 13.79 24.02 -5.81
CA PHE A 74 13.64 22.57 -5.85
C PHE A 74 14.63 21.82 -4.96
N LYS A 75 15.88 22.32 -4.85
CA LYS A 75 16.87 21.72 -3.94
C LYS A 75 16.42 21.87 -2.49
N GLU A 76 15.97 23.07 -2.11
CA GLU A 76 15.51 23.37 -0.76
C GLU A 76 14.25 22.58 -0.38
N VAL A 77 13.21 22.66 -1.23
CA VAL A 77 11.93 21.97 -0.99
C VAL A 77 12.14 20.46 -0.92
N ARG A 78 13.02 19.89 -1.75
CA ARG A 78 13.31 18.45 -1.72
C ARG A 78 13.99 18.04 -0.41
N GLU A 79 14.93 18.84 0.08
CA GLU A 79 15.64 18.51 1.32
C GLU A 79 14.70 18.62 2.54
N VAL A 80 13.91 19.69 2.61
CA VAL A 80 12.89 19.86 3.66
C VAL A 80 11.86 18.73 3.62
N ALA A 81 11.34 18.41 2.43
CA ALA A 81 10.38 17.30 2.27
C ALA A 81 10.98 15.95 2.67
N ARG A 82 12.26 15.70 2.36
CA ARG A 82 12.97 14.47 2.75
C ARG A 82 13.07 14.36 4.27
N GLN A 83 13.45 15.44 4.95
CA GLN A 83 13.57 15.49 6.40
C GLN A 83 12.21 15.29 7.08
N ASN A 84 11.17 15.99 6.60
CA ASN A 84 9.82 15.86 7.14
C ASN A 84 9.28 14.44 6.97
N LEU A 85 9.52 13.81 5.81
CA LEU A 85 9.09 12.44 5.56
C LEU A 85 9.82 11.45 6.47
N GLU A 86 11.11 11.65 6.74
CA GLU A 86 11.86 10.80 7.67
C GLU A 86 11.36 10.97 9.12
N ASN A 87 11.06 12.20 9.53
CA ASN A 87 10.47 12.48 10.84
C ASN A 87 9.07 11.86 10.97
N ALA A 88 8.23 11.94 9.94
CA ALA A 88 6.93 11.30 9.91
C ALA A 88 7.06 9.76 10.02
N ARG A 89 7.98 9.17 9.26
CA ARG A 89 8.26 7.72 9.31
C ARG A 89 8.76 7.27 10.67
N THR A 90 9.67 8.00 11.29
CA THR A 90 10.19 7.65 12.62
C THR A 90 9.09 7.77 13.69
N LYS A 91 8.23 8.79 13.61
CA LYS A 91 7.06 8.95 14.49
C LYS A 91 6.07 7.79 14.32
N GLU A 92 5.71 7.46 13.08
CA GLU A 92 4.84 6.32 12.77
C GLU A 92 5.45 4.99 13.24
N ARG A 93 6.76 4.81 13.06
CA ARG A 93 7.49 3.62 13.52
C ARG A 93 7.42 3.48 15.03
N LYS A 94 7.68 4.55 15.79
CA LYS A 94 7.58 4.53 17.27
C LYS A 94 6.18 4.15 17.73
N CYS A 95 5.14 4.81 17.21
CA CYS A 95 3.75 4.48 17.52
C CYS A 95 3.40 3.04 17.12
N SER A 96 3.96 2.54 16.01
CA SER A 96 3.75 1.17 15.59
C SER A 96 4.49 0.17 16.49
N GLU A 97 5.72 0.44 16.90
CA GLU A 97 6.51 -0.41 17.81
C GLU A 97 5.82 -0.52 19.18
N GLU A 98 5.27 0.59 19.70
CA GLU A 98 4.45 0.61 20.91
C GLU A 98 3.22 -0.30 20.78
N ARG A 99 2.55 -0.28 19.62
CA ARG A 99 1.41 -1.14 19.32
C ARG A 99 1.79 -2.60 19.03
N ILE A 100 2.99 -2.85 18.50
CA ILE A 100 3.51 -4.20 18.19
C ILE A 100 3.86 -4.98 19.47
N ARG A 101 4.07 -4.32 20.62
CA ARG A 101 4.32 -4.99 21.91
C ARG A 101 3.25 -6.03 22.30
N THR A 102 2.07 -6.02 21.70
CA THR A 102 1.00 -7.00 21.95
C THR A 102 1.19 -8.32 21.17
N TRP A 103 2.04 -8.37 20.13
CA TRP A 103 2.22 -9.56 19.29
C TRP A 103 3.52 -10.31 19.58
N SER A 104 3.41 -11.61 19.84
CA SER A 104 4.56 -12.50 20.04
C SER A 104 5.04 -13.09 18.71
N PRO A 105 6.29 -12.84 18.30
CA PRO A 105 6.81 -13.29 17.02
C PRO A 105 6.86 -14.81 16.92
N PHE A 106 6.53 -15.33 15.74
CA PHE A 106 6.61 -16.77 15.48
C PHE A 106 8.05 -17.20 15.19
N ALA A 107 8.40 -18.41 15.63
CA ALA A 107 9.70 -19.03 15.37
C ALA A 107 9.63 -19.96 14.14
N PRO A 108 10.75 -20.14 13.40
CA PRO A 108 10.84 -21.18 12.37
C PRO A 108 10.55 -22.57 12.96
N GLY A 109 9.84 -23.42 12.22
CA GLY A 109 9.39 -24.74 12.67
C GLY A 109 8.07 -24.73 13.45
N GLU A 110 7.55 -23.57 13.87
CA GLU A 110 6.24 -23.51 14.53
C GLU A 110 5.10 -23.79 13.54
N THR A 111 4.08 -24.49 14.06
CA THR A 111 2.85 -24.74 13.32
C THR A 111 1.88 -23.57 13.46
N VAL A 112 1.38 -23.08 12.32
CA VAL A 112 0.46 -21.94 12.24
C VAL A 112 -0.73 -22.25 11.33
N TYR A 113 -1.84 -21.58 11.62
CA TYR A 113 -3.01 -21.55 10.75
C TYR A 113 -3.04 -20.26 9.94
N LEU A 114 -3.43 -20.36 8.68
CA LEU A 114 -3.58 -19.26 7.73
C LEU A 114 -5.04 -18.80 7.63
N ARG A 115 -5.30 -17.50 7.72
CA ARG A 115 -6.63 -16.92 7.53
C ARG A 115 -7.05 -16.94 6.06
N ARG A 116 -8.21 -17.54 5.78
CA ARG A 116 -8.83 -17.55 4.45
C ARG A 116 -9.22 -16.11 4.04
N PRO A 117 -8.90 -15.66 2.81
CA PRO A 117 -9.21 -14.29 2.37
C PRO A 117 -10.71 -14.09 2.11
N LYS A 118 -11.39 -15.08 1.52
CA LYS A 118 -12.85 -15.09 1.31
C LYS A 118 -13.44 -16.35 1.95
N GLY A 119 -14.30 -16.19 2.94
CA GLY A 119 -15.05 -17.30 3.55
C GLY A 119 -16.45 -17.41 2.94
N TRP A 120 -17.00 -18.62 2.96
CA TRP A 120 -18.44 -18.84 2.75
C TRP A 120 -19.14 -18.85 4.13
N LYS A 121 -20.46 -18.62 4.16
CA LYS A 121 -21.25 -18.58 5.40
C LYS A 121 -21.15 -19.93 6.11
N LEU A 122 -20.67 -19.95 7.37
CA LEU A 122 -20.34 -21.14 8.17
C LEU A 122 -19.06 -21.92 7.78
N GLY A 123 -18.27 -21.42 6.82
CA GLY A 123 -17.00 -22.05 6.44
C GLY A 123 -15.87 -21.82 7.46
N ALA A 124 -14.90 -22.75 7.49
CA ALA A 124 -13.70 -22.61 8.30
C ALA A 124 -12.89 -21.35 7.91
N LYS A 125 -12.74 -20.43 8.86
CA LYS A 125 -12.04 -19.16 8.69
C LYS A 125 -10.51 -19.33 8.60
N TRP A 126 -10.00 -20.40 9.20
CA TRP A 126 -8.59 -20.74 9.30
C TRP A 126 -8.31 -22.04 8.55
N ILE A 127 -7.23 -22.05 7.79
CA ILE A 127 -6.75 -23.17 6.98
C ILE A 127 -5.42 -23.60 7.59
N GLY A 128 -5.13 -24.89 7.60
CA GLY A 128 -3.85 -25.41 8.07
C GLY A 128 -4.02 -26.74 8.79
N PRO A 129 -2.92 -27.31 9.28
CA PRO A 129 -1.69 -26.61 9.69
C PRO A 129 -0.66 -26.31 8.59
N PHE A 130 0.10 -25.23 8.78
CA PHE A 130 1.27 -24.84 7.99
C PHE A 130 2.49 -24.70 8.90
N GLU A 131 3.69 -24.93 8.36
CA GLU A 131 4.95 -24.76 9.09
C GLU A 131 5.62 -23.45 8.69
N ILE A 132 6.21 -22.72 9.63
CA ILE A 132 7.01 -21.54 9.32
C ILE A 132 8.41 -21.95 8.87
N VAL A 133 8.80 -21.54 7.67
CA VAL A 133 10.14 -21.77 7.13
C VAL A 133 11.10 -20.66 7.55
N CYS A 134 10.66 -19.40 7.43
CA CYS A 134 11.54 -18.25 7.63
C CYS A 134 10.75 -17.00 8.02
N ARG A 135 11.37 -16.15 8.85
CA ARG A 135 10.86 -14.85 9.28
C ARG A 135 11.58 -13.73 8.52
N MET A 136 10.81 -12.86 7.88
CA MET A 136 11.28 -11.65 7.18
C MET A 136 10.64 -10.40 7.83
N GLY A 137 10.85 -10.23 9.14
CA GLY A 137 10.24 -9.14 9.92
C GLY A 137 8.78 -9.39 10.28
N VAL A 138 7.85 -8.63 9.68
CA VAL A 138 6.39 -8.75 9.83
C VAL A 138 5.77 -9.77 8.86
N VAL A 139 6.55 -10.23 7.89
CA VAL A 139 6.15 -11.19 6.87
C VAL A 139 6.87 -12.52 7.09
N TYR A 140 6.16 -13.62 6.86
CA TYR A 140 6.62 -14.98 7.08
C TYR A 140 6.49 -15.83 5.82
N LYS A 141 7.46 -16.70 5.59
CA LYS A 141 7.36 -17.78 4.60
C LYS A 141 6.79 -19.02 5.29
N ILE A 142 5.63 -19.49 4.84
CA ILE A 142 4.98 -20.69 5.37
C ILE A 142 5.00 -21.81 4.33
N ARG A 143 5.13 -23.05 4.79
CA ARG A 143 5.13 -24.28 3.98
C ARG A 143 3.84 -25.05 4.24
N SER A 144 3.17 -25.43 3.16
CA SER A 144 2.05 -26.37 3.18
C SER A 144 2.55 -27.81 3.29
N SER A 145 1.71 -28.73 3.77
CA SER A 145 1.97 -30.17 3.73
C SER A 145 2.30 -30.69 2.32
N LYS A 146 1.84 -30.00 1.27
CA LYS A 146 2.15 -30.30 -0.15
C LYS A 146 3.47 -29.69 -0.63
N GLY A 147 4.31 -29.15 0.26
CA GLY A 147 5.59 -28.52 -0.07
C GLY A 147 5.50 -27.09 -0.63
N LYS A 148 4.31 -26.57 -0.92
CA LYS A 148 4.14 -25.20 -1.45
C LYS A 148 4.54 -24.16 -0.40
N ILE A 149 5.46 -23.25 -0.78
CA ILE A 149 5.87 -22.11 0.04
C ILE A 149 5.05 -20.88 -0.34
N THR A 150 4.52 -20.16 0.65
CA THR A 150 3.80 -18.90 0.44
C THR A 150 4.26 -17.82 1.41
N VAL A 151 4.19 -16.57 0.99
CA VAL A 151 4.63 -15.40 1.76
C VAL A 151 3.40 -14.69 2.32
N VAL A 152 3.33 -14.54 3.65
CA VAL A 152 2.13 -14.07 4.35
C VAL A 152 2.46 -13.09 5.49
N HIS A 153 1.64 -12.05 5.67
CA HIS A 153 1.74 -11.12 6.80
C HIS A 153 1.31 -11.76 8.13
N HIS A 154 1.95 -11.40 9.26
CA HIS A 154 1.68 -12.01 10.57
C HIS A 154 0.21 -11.92 11.02
N ASP A 155 -0.53 -10.86 10.65
CA ASP A 155 -1.96 -10.70 10.97
C ASP A 155 -2.87 -11.80 10.40
N ARG A 156 -2.41 -12.47 9.34
CA ARG A 156 -3.12 -13.57 8.70
C ARG A 156 -2.72 -14.92 9.27
N LEU A 157 -1.83 -14.96 10.25
CA LEU A 157 -1.36 -16.17 10.90
C LEU A 157 -1.89 -16.23 12.34
N LYS A 158 -2.22 -17.45 12.76
CA LYS A 158 -2.58 -17.75 14.15
C LYS A 158 -1.74 -18.94 14.62
N ARG A 159 -1.23 -18.89 15.85
CA ARG A 159 -0.53 -20.03 16.46
C ARG A 159 -1.46 -21.23 16.45
N GLY A 160 -0.99 -22.33 15.87
CA GLY A 160 -1.69 -23.60 15.87
C GLY A 160 -1.06 -24.53 16.89
N TYR A 161 -1.90 -25.21 17.66
CA TYR A 161 -1.48 -26.41 18.38
C TYR A 161 -1.76 -27.58 17.45
N ALA A 162 -0.72 -28.28 17.02
CA ALA A 162 -0.91 -29.57 16.34
C ALA A 162 -1.33 -30.58 17.42
N PRO A 163 -2.47 -31.28 17.29
CA PRO A 163 -2.73 -32.43 18.15
C PRO A 163 -1.70 -33.51 17.78
N VAL A 164 -0.71 -33.72 18.65
CA VAL A 164 0.26 -34.80 18.52
C VAL A 164 -0.44 -36.09 18.94
N ASN A 165 -1.20 -36.71 18.03
CA ASN A 165 -1.65 -38.08 18.19
C ASN A 165 -1.00 -38.94 17.08
N GLY A 166 0.07 -39.65 17.45
CA GLY A 166 0.54 -40.84 16.73
C GLY A 166 0.86 -40.68 15.24
N GLY A 167 1.51 -39.58 14.83
CA GLY A 167 2.16 -39.49 13.52
C GLY A 167 1.31 -38.97 12.35
N ASN A 168 0.04 -38.61 12.56
CA ASN A 168 -0.77 -37.97 11.53
C ASN A 168 -1.30 -36.62 11.98
N VAL A 169 -0.89 -35.57 11.26
CA VAL A 169 -1.35 -34.20 11.48
C VAL A 169 -2.77 -34.07 10.90
N VAL A 170 -3.78 -34.32 11.74
CA VAL A 170 -5.18 -34.17 11.35
C VAL A 170 -5.50 -32.69 11.20
N CYS A 171 -5.74 -32.29 9.95
CA CYS A 171 -6.25 -30.97 9.60
C CYS A 171 -7.70 -30.88 10.12
N PRO A 172 -8.08 -29.85 10.90
CA PRO A 172 -9.48 -29.65 11.29
C PRO A 172 -10.38 -29.23 10.13
N ALA A 173 -9.85 -29.10 8.91
CA ALA A 173 -10.64 -28.94 7.69
C ALA A 173 -9.96 -29.67 6.54
N PRO A 174 -10.67 -30.51 5.77
CA PRO A 174 -10.14 -31.03 4.53
C PRO A 174 -9.87 -29.85 3.58
N GLU A 175 -8.78 -29.92 2.82
CA GLU A 175 -8.63 -29.11 1.61
C GLU A 175 -9.65 -29.62 0.58
N LEU A 176 -10.93 -29.34 0.82
CA LEU A 176 -12.02 -29.63 -0.10
C LEU A 176 -11.74 -28.86 -1.38
N GLY A 177 -11.47 -29.64 -2.42
CA GLY A 177 -11.26 -29.19 -3.79
C GLY A 177 -12.41 -28.29 -4.25
N GLY A 178 -12.06 -27.31 -5.08
CA GLY A 178 -13.01 -26.37 -5.66
C GLY A 178 -12.83 -24.93 -5.18
N ASP A 179 -11.59 -24.44 -5.12
CA ASP A 179 -11.26 -23.08 -5.59
C ASP A 179 -9.75 -22.88 -5.46
N ARG A 180 -9.07 -22.94 -6.61
CA ARG A 180 -7.64 -22.65 -6.74
C ARG A 180 -7.40 -21.17 -6.44
N VAL A 181 -7.24 -20.81 -5.18
CA VAL A 181 -6.53 -19.57 -4.83
C VAL A 181 -5.04 -19.82 -5.07
N VAL A 182 -4.63 -19.71 -6.34
CA VAL A 182 -3.22 -19.76 -6.71
C VAL A 182 -2.58 -18.48 -6.19
N TYR A 183 -1.94 -18.56 -5.02
CA TYR A 183 -0.85 -17.63 -4.74
C TYR A 183 0.27 -17.97 -5.74
N THR A 184 0.31 -17.26 -6.86
CA THR A 184 1.43 -17.28 -7.80
C THR A 184 2.57 -16.51 -7.13
N ALA A 185 3.58 -17.22 -6.63
CA ALA A 185 4.89 -16.61 -6.49
C ALA A 185 5.47 -16.43 -7.90
N PRO A 186 6.24 -15.37 -8.17
CA PRO A 186 7.06 -15.30 -9.37
C PRO A 186 7.92 -16.55 -9.45
N THR A 187 7.84 -17.27 -10.57
CA THR A 187 8.72 -18.38 -10.90
C THR A 187 10.09 -17.81 -11.20
N ASP A 188 10.92 -17.68 -10.18
CA ASP A 188 12.37 -17.73 -10.33
C ASP A 188 12.84 -18.83 -9.39
N ASP A 189 13.20 -19.96 -10.00
CA ASP A 189 13.86 -21.09 -9.33
C ASP A 189 15.22 -20.61 -8.81
N VAL A 190 15.24 -20.04 -7.61
CA VAL A 190 16.47 -19.73 -6.89
C VAL A 190 16.39 -20.40 -5.53
N GLN A 191 17.33 -21.32 -5.33
CA GLN A 191 17.55 -22.06 -4.08
C GLN A 191 17.60 -21.12 -2.86
N PRO A 192 17.24 -21.63 -1.66
CA PRO A 192 17.13 -20.82 -0.45
C PRO A 192 18.51 -20.45 0.08
N ASN A 193 19.03 -19.29 -0.32
CA ASN A 193 20.12 -18.65 0.40
C ASN A 193 19.51 -17.59 1.35
N CYS A 194 19.68 -17.81 2.65
CA CYS A 194 19.19 -16.95 3.72
C CYS A 194 20.07 -15.72 3.98
N ASP A 195 21.22 -15.60 3.29
CA ASP A 195 22.25 -14.61 3.63
C ASP A 195 22.14 -13.29 2.86
N ASN A 196 21.30 -13.22 1.83
CA ASN A 196 21.12 -11.99 1.05
C ASN A 196 19.81 -11.31 1.40
N ALA A 197 19.89 -10.18 2.11
CA ALA A 197 18.78 -9.27 2.32
C ALA A 197 18.19 -8.86 0.96
N PRO A 198 16.91 -9.14 0.65
CA PRO A 198 16.37 -8.83 -0.66
C PRO A 198 16.17 -7.32 -0.80
N HIS A 199 16.85 -6.75 -1.78
CA HIS A 199 16.62 -5.39 -2.26
C HIS A 199 15.16 -5.29 -2.76
N ILE A 200 14.30 -4.56 -2.05
CA ILE A 200 12.91 -4.37 -2.43
C ILE A 200 12.87 -3.59 -3.76
N PRO A 201 12.33 -4.14 -4.87
CA PRO A 201 12.25 -3.40 -6.12
C PRO A 201 11.31 -2.21 -5.95
N ARG A 202 11.77 -1.01 -6.32
CA ARG A 202 10.97 0.23 -6.27
C ARG A 202 9.84 0.29 -7.31
N VAL A 203 9.68 -0.76 -8.13
CA VAL A 203 8.70 -0.81 -9.22
C VAL A 203 7.47 -1.59 -8.79
N ARG A 204 6.31 -0.95 -8.89
CA ARG A 204 5.01 -1.54 -8.58
C ARG A 204 4.75 -2.72 -9.54
N PRO A 205 4.46 -3.94 -9.03
CA PRO A 205 4.33 -5.12 -9.89
C PRO A 205 3.07 -5.04 -10.78
N ARG A 206 3.20 -5.53 -12.02
CA ARG A 206 2.29 -5.30 -13.17
C ARG A 206 0.85 -5.74 -12.93
N ASN A 207 0.66 -6.68 -12.03
CA ASN A 207 -0.57 -7.32 -11.55
C ASN A 207 -1.46 -6.45 -10.64
N LEU A 208 -1.07 -5.19 -10.37
CA LEU A 208 -1.89 -4.19 -9.68
C LEU A 208 -2.41 -3.08 -10.60
N ARG A 209 -2.28 -3.21 -11.92
CA ARG A 209 -3.03 -2.37 -12.87
C ARG A 209 -4.47 -2.85 -12.88
N GLN A 210 -5.37 -2.10 -12.24
CA GLN A 210 -6.79 -2.19 -12.56
C GLN A 210 -6.93 -1.68 -14.00
N ASN A 211 -7.15 -2.57 -14.96
CA ASN A 211 -7.65 -2.17 -16.27
C ASN A 211 -9.09 -1.70 -16.06
N VAL A 212 -9.24 -0.40 -15.80
CA VAL A 212 -10.54 0.25 -15.81
C VAL A 212 -10.88 0.47 -17.28
N HIS A 213 -11.68 -0.43 -17.85
CA HIS A 213 -12.35 -0.10 -19.10
C HIS A 213 -13.41 0.97 -18.80
N PRO A 214 -13.44 2.09 -19.55
CA PRO A 214 -14.57 3.00 -19.48
C PRO A 214 -15.85 2.22 -19.83
N PRO A 215 -17.00 2.50 -19.20
CA PRO A 215 -18.27 1.93 -19.64
C PRO A 215 -18.51 2.31 -21.11
N ASP A 216 -18.92 1.34 -21.92
CA ASP A 216 -19.24 1.52 -23.33
C ASP A 216 -20.20 2.71 -23.48
N ARG A 217 -19.78 3.67 -24.31
CA ARG A 217 -20.61 4.81 -24.67
C ARG A 217 -21.93 4.27 -25.23
N TYR A 218 -23.04 4.78 -24.68
CA TYR A 218 -24.38 4.67 -25.24
C TYR A 218 -24.35 4.58 -26.77
N GLY A 219 -24.74 3.42 -27.28
CA GLY A 219 -25.11 3.26 -28.67
C GLY A 219 -26.40 4.03 -28.90
N PHE A 220 -26.28 5.22 -29.48
CA PHE A 220 -27.41 5.83 -30.19
C PHE A 220 -27.62 5.01 -31.46
N ALA A 221 -28.67 4.19 -31.45
CA ALA A 221 -29.28 3.66 -32.65
C ALA A 221 -30.32 4.68 -33.14
N ALA A 222 -30.16 5.06 -34.42
CA ALA A 222 -31.05 5.84 -35.28
C ALA A 222 -31.35 7.29 -34.89
#